data_AF-A0A965PZF6-F1
#
_entry.id   AF-A0A965PZF6-F1
#
_cell.length_a   1.000
_cell.length_b   1.000
_cell.length_c   1.000
_cell.angle_alpha   90.00
_cell.angle_beta   90.00
_cell.angle_gamma   90.00
#
_symmetry.space_group_name_H-M   'P 1'
#
loop_
_entity.id
_entity.type
_entity.pdbx_description
1 polymer ?
#
loop_
_entity_poly.entity_id
_entity_poly.type
_entity_poly.pdbx_seq_one_letter_code
_entity_poly.pdbx_strand_id
1 'polypeptide(L)' 'MDLQELSRKQKRLHDWSQFLKDDAEENSLRIQMAELLKRYRNILARCWEEEFISENQKKTIEDLERQLEQTMNDLRLAAS' A
#
# COMPACT_ATOMS: atom_id res chain seq x y z
N MET A 1 6.89 -14.78 6.05
CA MET A 1 5.77 -14.34 5.20
C MET A 1 5.49 -15.47 4.25
N ASP A 2 4.34 -16.09 4.45
CA ASP A 2 3.83 -17.18 3.62
C ASP A 2 2.91 -16.62 2.51
N LEU A 3 2.46 -17.49 1.61
CA LEU A 3 1.54 -17.12 0.52
C LEU A 3 0.20 -16.57 1.04
N GLN A 4 -0.24 -17.01 2.23
CA GLN A 4 -1.48 -16.54 2.84
C GLN A 4 -1.35 -15.08 3.30
N GLU A 5 -0.20 -14.71 3.85
CA GLU A 5 0.13 -13.35 4.25
C GLU A 5 0.30 -12.43 3.03
N LEU A 6 0.93 -12.91 1.94
CA LEU A 6 0.96 -12.19 0.66
C LEU A 6 -0.46 -11.91 0.12
N SER A 7 -1.36 -12.89 0.18
CA SER A 7 -2.76 -12.71 -0.24
C SER A 7 -3.48 -11.65 0.61
N ARG A 8 -3.28 -11.64 1.93
CA ARG A 8 -3.83 -10.60 2.81
C ARG A 8 -3.31 -9.20 2.46
N LYS A 9 -2.03 -9.10 2.14
CA LYS A 9 -1.39 -7.85 1.72
C LYS A 9 -1.92 -7.35 0.37
N GLN A 10 -2.14 -8.25 -0.59
CA GLN A 10 -2.82 -7.90 -1.86
C GLN A 10 -4.25 -7.41 -1.64
N LYS A 11 -5.00 -8.00 -0.70
CA LYS A 11 -6.34 -7.50 -0.34
C LYS A 11 -6.27 -6.07 0.21
N ARG A 12 -5.34 -5.77 1.13
CA ARG A 12 -5.14 -4.40 1.63
C ARG A 12 -4.79 -3.42 0.53
N LEU A 13 -3.89 -3.79 -0.40
CA LEU A 13 -3.59 -2.98 -1.58
C LEU A 13 -4.87 -2.64 -2.37
N HIS A 14 -5.75 -3.61 -2.55
CA HIS A 14 -7.03 -3.39 -3.23
C HIS A 14 -7.90 -2.39 -2.47
N ASP A 15 -8.11 -2.60 -1.16
CA ASP A 15 -8.95 -1.75 -0.32
C ASP A 15 -8.46 -0.28 -0.34
N TRP A 16 -7.15 -0.07 -0.19
CA TRP A 16 -6.56 1.26 -0.26
C TRP A 16 -6.63 1.89 -1.65
N SER A 17 -6.54 1.08 -2.71
CA SER A 17 -6.69 1.57 -4.08
C SER A 17 -8.14 1.97 -4.38
N GLN A 18 -9.14 1.32 -3.78
CA GLN A 18 -10.55 1.71 -3.91
C GLN A 18 -10.82 3.03 -3.19
N PHE A 19 -10.33 3.18 -1.95
CA PHE A 19 -10.44 4.44 -1.21
C PHE A 19 -9.92 5.64 -2.02
N LEU A 20 -8.81 5.45 -2.76
CA LEU A 20 -8.24 6.51 -3.59
C LEU A 20 -9.02 6.77 -4.91
N LYS A 21 -9.93 5.88 -5.32
CA LYS A 21 -10.78 6.09 -6.51
C LYS A 21 -12.10 6.80 -6.20
N ASP A 22 -12.60 6.65 -4.98
CA ASP A 22 -13.93 7.13 -4.59
C ASP A 22 -14.03 8.66 -4.42
N ASP A 23 -12.90 9.37 -4.49
CA ASP A 23 -12.84 10.81 -4.27
C ASP A 23 -11.97 11.47 -5.35
N ALA A 24 -12.54 12.50 -6.00
CA ALA A 24 -12.06 13.07 -7.24
C ALA A 24 -11.15 14.30 -7.03
N GLU A 25 -11.02 14.82 -5.80
CA GLU A 25 -10.20 16.00 -5.56
C GLU A 25 -8.72 15.64 -5.48
N GLU A 26 -7.96 16.02 -6.50
CA GLU A 26 -6.52 15.82 -6.54
C GLU A 26 -5.82 16.73 -5.52
N ASN A 27 -5.24 16.13 -4.47
CA ASN A 27 -4.42 16.83 -3.48
C ASN A 27 -3.07 16.14 -3.29
N SER A 28 -2.12 16.83 -2.65
CA SER A 28 -0.75 16.34 -2.46
C SER A 28 -0.69 15.01 -1.71
N LEU A 29 -1.58 14.79 -0.73
CA LEU A 29 -1.68 13.53 0.02
C LEU A 29 -2.17 12.37 -0.86
N ARG A 30 -3.11 12.61 -1.79
CA ARG A 30 -3.56 11.60 -2.75
C ARG A 30 -2.45 11.20 -3.72
N ILE A 31 -1.69 12.18 -4.22
CA ILE A 31 -0.52 11.92 -5.08
C ILE A 31 0.50 11.07 -4.31
N GLN A 32 0.82 11.46 -3.08
CA GLN A 32 1.71 10.68 -2.21
C GLN A 32 1.18 9.26 -1.99
N MET A 33 -0.11 9.11 -1.71
CA MET A 33 -0.73 7.81 -1.52
C MET A 33 -0.69 6.94 -2.78
N ALA A 34 -0.94 7.51 -3.96
CA ALA A 34 -0.82 6.81 -5.24
C ALA A 34 0.60 6.29 -5.47
N GLU A 35 1.62 7.10 -5.16
CA GLU A 35 3.02 6.70 -5.28
C GLU A 35 3.38 5.57 -4.31
N LEU A 36 2.93 5.65 -3.06
CA LEU A 36 3.13 4.61 -2.06
C LEU A 36 2.45 3.30 -2.48
N LEU A 37 1.21 3.36 -2.98
CA LEU A 37 0.49 2.18 -3.48
C LEU A 37 1.20 1.55 -4.68
N LYS A 38 1.75 2.36 -5.58
CA LYS A 38 2.55 1.87 -6.71
C LYS A 38 3.80 1.11 -6.22
N ARG A 39 4.53 1.66 -5.24
CA ARG A 39 5.71 1.00 -4.65
C ARG A 39 5.33 -0.30 -3.96
N TYR A 40 4.25 -0.28 -3.16
CA TYR A 40 3.73 -1.44 -2.45
C TYR A 40 3.29 -2.56 -3.41
N ARG A 41 2.55 -2.21 -4.48
CA ARG A 41 2.19 -3.17 -5.53
C ARG A 41 3.41 -3.81 -6.16
N ASN A 42 4.42 -3.01 -6.51
CA ASN A 42 5.60 -3.52 -7.20
C ASN A 42 6.42 -4.49 -6.32
N ILE A 43 6.58 -4.19 -5.03
CA ILE A 43 7.30 -5.09 -4.12
C ILE A 43 6.51 -6.39 -3.86
N LEU A 44 5.18 -6.32 -3.75
CA LEU A 44 4.35 -7.52 -3.62
C LEU A 44 4.38 -8.39 -4.87
N ALA A 45 4.31 -7.78 -6.06
CA ALA A 45 4.41 -8.51 -7.33
C ALA A 45 5.76 -9.24 -7.43
N ARG A 46 6.86 -8.54 -7.09
CA ARG A 46 8.19 -9.14 -7.06
C ARG A 46 8.29 -10.30 -6.07
N CYS A 47 7.75 -10.16 -4.86
CA CYS A 47 7.74 -11.23 -3.86
C CYS A 47 6.91 -12.44 -4.31
N TRP A 48 5.87 -12.21 -5.11
CA TRP A 48 5.05 -13.28 -5.69
C TRP A 48 5.81 -14.02 -6.80
N GLU A 49 6.45 -13.29 -7.71
CA GLU A 49 7.25 -13.85 -8.81
C GLU A 49 8.47 -14.64 -8.31
N GLU A 50 9.14 -14.15 -7.26
CA GLU A 50 10.31 -14.80 -6.68
C GLU A 50 9.94 -15.99 -5.77
N GLU A 51 8.65 -16.18 -5.44
CA GLU A 51 8.14 -17.13 -4.43
C GLU A 51 8.91 -17.10 -3.09
N PHE A 52 9.60 -15.99 -2.84
CA PHE A 52 10.53 -15.81 -1.74
C PHE A 52 10.49 -14.36 -1.28
N ILE A 53 10.56 -14.17 0.04
CA ILE A 53 10.59 -12.85 0.65
C ILE A 53 11.77 -12.75 1.61
N SER A 54 12.76 -11.96 1.20
CA SER A 54 13.89 -11.57 2.04
C SER A 54 13.46 -10.71 3.24
N GLU A 55 14.26 -10.71 4.31
CA GLU A 55 13.99 -9.84 5.47
C GLU A 55 13.95 -8.35 5.09
N ASN A 56 14.74 -7.93 4.11
CA ASN A 56 14.72 -6.56 3.62
C ASN A 56 13.41 -6.20 2.92
N GLN A 57 12.88 -7.13 2.11
CA GLN A 57 11.55 -6.96 1.48
C GLN A 57 10.46 -6.90 2.54
N LYS A 58 10.51 -7.73 3.59
CA LYS A 58 9.54 -7.66 4.71
C LYS A 58 9.55 -6.29 5.39
N LYS A 59 10.73 -5.79 5.76
CA LYS A 59 10.87 -4.46 6.38
C LYS A 59 10.34 -3.35 5.48
N THR A 60 10.64 -3.44 4.18
CA THR A 60 10.16 -2.46 3.20
C THR A 60 8.64 -2.51 3.05
N ILE A 61 8.05 -3.70 3.03
CA ILE A 61 6.60 -3.92 2.99
C ILE A 61 5.93 -3.32 4.23
N GLU A 62 6.45 -3.61 5.42
CA GLU A 62 5.90 -3.09 6.69
C GLU A 62 5.99 -1.56 6.77
N ASP A 63 7.12 -0.99 6.35
CA ASP A 63 7.29 0.45 6.32
C ASP A 63 6.35 1.13 5.31
N LEU A 64 6.16 0.54 4.13
CA LEU A 64 5.17 1.01 3.15
C LEU A 64 3.74 0.93 3.69
N GLU A 65 3.38 -0.15 4.39
CA GLU A 65 2.06 -0.28 5.02
C GLU A 65 1.85 0.82 6.07
N ARG A 66 2.85 1.08 6.92
CA ARG A 66 2.79 2.15 7.91
C ARG A 66 2.62 3.53 7.27
N GLN A 67 3.37 3.82 6.21
CA GLN A 67 3.25 5.08 5.48
C GLN A 67 1.87 5.22 4.83
N LEU A 68 1.34 4.14 4.23
CA LEU A 68 0.01 4.12 3.63
C LEU A 68 -1.11 4.35 4.65
N GLU A 69 -1.02 3.71 5.81
CA GLU A 69 -1.98 3.93 6.91
C GLU A 69 -1.93 5.37 7.42
N GLN A 70 -0.73 5.95 7.58
CA GLN A 70 -0.59 7.34 7.99
C GLN A 70 -1.21 8.30 6.97
N THR A 71 -0.84 8.17 5.69
CA THR A 71 -1.39 9.04 4.63
C THR A 71 -2.91 8.88 4.48
N MET A 72 -3.45 7.67 4.67
CA MET A 72 -4.89 7.45 4.70
C MET A 72 -5.58 8.19 5.86
N ASN A 73 -5.00 8.16 7.06
CA ASN A 73 -5.54 8.89 8.20
C ASN A 73 -5.47 10.40 7.97
N ASP A 74 -4.38 10.91 7.42
CA ASP A 74 -4.23 12.32 7.08
C ASP A 74 -5.28 12.76 6.05
N LEU A 75 -5.55 11.94 5.02
CA LEU A 75 -6.61 12.19 4.04
C LEU A 75 -8.00 12.23 4.68
N ARG A 76 -8.30 11.31 5.60
CA ARG A 76 -9.58 11.28 6.31
C ARG A 76 -9.78 12.51 7.21
N LEU A 77 -8.70 12.96 7.87
CA LEU A 77 -8.72 14.16 8.70
C LEU A 77 -8.89 15.43 7.86
N ALA A 78 -8.28 15.48 6.67
CA ALA A 78 -8.43 16.61 5.75
C ALA A 78 -9.82 16.69 5.10
N ALA A 79 -10.54 15.57 5.00
CA ALA A 79 -11.91 15.49 4.47
C ALA A 79 -13.01 15.70 5.53
N SER A 80 -12.64 15.85 6.82
CA SER A 80 -13.56 16.09 7.96
C SER A 80 -13.64 17.58 8.28
#